data_AF-A0A812K9R2-F1
#
_entry.id   AF-A0A812K9R2-F1
#
_cell.length_a   1.000
_cell.length_b   1.000
_cell.length_c   1.000
_cell.angle_alpha   90.00
_cell.angle_beta   90.00
_cell.angle_gamma   90.00
#
_symmetry.space_group_name_H-M   'P 1'
#
loop_
_entity.id
_entity.type
_entity.pdbx_description
1 polymer ?
#
loop_
_entity_poly.entity_id
_entity_poly.type
_entity_poly.pdbx_seq_one_letter_code
_entity_poly.pdbx_strand_id
1 'polypeptide(L)'
;MEEACESLQSMETAGQVSACGKDMLKANISQIQAKSLQDVLDVLQDFEGACFQSLQESTRIGCQVLYSLALDWTSIALYEMWTCSRPGIAPELCAAIGVASHHAQKTSWQSVKMQYSSNNAVMATLQELEEGLAAELGRPPHSQKSRLPSSWRGARFTTKQTYYWATVIIWRETQWQWLSDSVAAGRVVHTAWGEPDEWLRFGTTDCNTDAPLPLPGPQYALTEETRFTGLRFAVFVALLQELRKRRGGGTLLVVEVGVFVGHLSKFILEHCDFVELIGVDPYLGADGTFPGNFAADLPPEVAFHYASRLYDSFKDRAMLLRATSLEAALSLPDKSIDAIFIDGCHYYDCVKADFEVWMPKLRTAEETLVAGHDFSPQWPGVVRAVHEQRRNQQIVTISTDWMFWWFEKQHGQDGEKMPEQTDQHDAWDKTRSKV
;
A
#
# COMPACT_ATOMS: atom_id res chain seq x y z
N MET A 1 37.59 -0.41 -25.96
CA MET A 1 36.38 0.14 -25.31
C MET A 1 36.81 0.42 -23.90
N GLU A 2 36.77 1.68 -23.46
CA GLU A 2 36.84 1.99 -22.03
C GLU A 2 35.74 1.19 -21.32
N GLU A 3 36.06 0.58 -20.18
CA GLU A 3 35.03 -0.08 -19.38
C GLU A 3 34.05 1.02 -18.90
N ALA A 4 32.74 0.78 -18.90
CA ALA A 4 31.78 1.82 -18.49
C ALA A 4 31.96 2.26 -17.01
N CYS A 5 32.68 1.46 -16.24
CA CYS A 5 33.11 1.79 -14.90
C CYS A 5 34.44 2.58 -14.85
N GLU A 6 35.18 2.82 -15.92
CA GLU A 6 36.39 3.66 -15.85
C GLU A 6 36.07 5.15 -15.67
N SER A 7 34.87 5.61 -16.06
CA SER A 7 34.35 6.97 -15.82
C SER A 7 33.81 7.20 -14.39
N LEU A 8 34.21 6.35 -13.44
CA LEU A 8 33.61 6.20 -12.11
C LEU A 8 33.72 7.41 -11.18
N GLN A 9 34.55 8.41 -11.49
CA GLN A 9 34.70 9.61 -10.66
C GLN A 9 33.51 10.58 -10.74
N SER A 10 32.62 10.42 -11.72
CA SER A 10 31.53 11.37 -12.01
C SER A 10 30.24 10.69 -12.51
N MET A 11 29.84 9.55 -11.93
CA MET A 11 28.54 8.94 -12.26
C MET A 11 27.39 9.80 -11.74
N GLU A 12 27.15 10.89 -12.46
CA GLU A 12 26.16 11.92 -12.17
C GLU A 12 24.78 11.58 -12.77
N THR A 13 24.70 10.57 -13.63
CA THR A 13 23.47 10.19 -14.35
C THR A 13 23.15 8.70 -14.25
N ALA A 14 21.85 8.35 -14.29
CA ALA A 14 21.41 6.95 -14.37
C ALA A 14 21.98 6.19 -15.56
N GLY A 15 22.19 6.86 -16.70
CA GLY A 15 22.78 6.23 -17.88
C GLY A 15 24.16 5.67 -17.61
N GLN A 16 25.01 6.41 -16.88
CA GLN A 16 26.35 5.97 -16.50
C GLN A 16 26.32 4.84 -15.46
N VAL A 17 25.46 4.96 -14.44
CA VAL A 17 25.24 3.93 -13.42
C VAL A 17 24.76 2.62 -14.05
N SER A 18 23.81 2.71 -14.99
CA SER A 18 23.28 1.58 -15.73
C SER A 18 24.34 0.92 -16.62
N ALA A 19 25.17 1.71 -17.29
CA ALA A 19 26.25 1.18 -18.12
C ALA A 19 27.28 0.40 -17.29
N CYS A 20 27.76 0.97 -16.18
CA CYS A 20 28.67 0.26 -15.29
C CYS A 20 28.03 -0.95 -14.61
N GLY A 21 26.77 -0.84 -14.18
CA GLY A 21 26.01 -1.97 -13.66
C GLY A 21 25.90 -3.12 -14.66
N LYS A 22 25.63 -2.84 -15.93
CA LYS A 22 25.59 -3.84 -17.01
C LYS A 22 26.95 -4.49 -17.27
N ASP A 23 28.04 -3.74 -17.13
CA ASP A 23 29.40 -4.30 -17.24
C ASP A 23 29.74 -5.18 -16.03
N MET A 24 29.34 -4.76 -14.82
CA MET A 24 29.46 -5.56 -13.60
C MET A 24 28.65 -6.87 -13.66
N LEU A 25 27.48 -6.88 -14.29
CA LEU A 25 26.68 -8.10 -14.50
C LEU A 25 27.39 -9.11 -15.41
N LYS A 26 28.29 -8.66 -16.29
CA LYS A 26 29.12 -9.53 -17.14
C LYS A 26 30.40 -9.98 -16.43
N ALA A 27 30.75 -9.34 -15.30
CA ALA A 27 31.90 -9.70 -14.48
C ALA A 27 31.61 -10.94 -13.60
N ASN A 28 32.66 -11.52 -13.02
CA ASN A 28 32.56 -12.72 -12.18
C ASN A 28 32.03 -12.40 -10.77
N ILE A 29 30.76 -11.99 -10.66
CA ILE A 29 30.05 -11.75 -9.41
C ILE A 29 29.15 -12.93 -9.02
N SER A 30 28.79 -13.05 -7.74
CA SER A 30 27.87 -14.11 -7.29
C SER A 30 26.44 -13.91 -7.84
N GLN A 31 25.67 -15.00 -7.95
CA GLN A 31 24.28 -14.94 -8.41
C GLN A 31 23.40 -14.02 -7.54
N ILE A 32 23.66 -13.96 -6.23
CA ILE A 32 22.96 -13.07 -5.29
C ILE A 32 23.29 -11.60 -5.58
N GLN A 33 24.56 -11.29 -5.84
CA GLN A 33 24.99 -9.94 -6.24
C GLN A 33 24.37 -9.55 -7.58
N ALA A 34 24.40 -10.44 -8.57
CA ALA A 34 23.83 -10.17 -9.89
C ALA A 34 22.33 -9.88 -9.81
N LYS A 35 21.56 -10.71 -9.08
CA LYS A 35 20.13 -10.45 -8.85
C LYS A 35 19.90 -9.13 -8.14
N SER A 36 20.66 -8.87 -7.06
CA SER A 36 20.54 -7.62 -6.32
C SER A 36 20.92 -6.39 -7.15
N LEU A 37 21.85 -6.51 -8.09
CA LEU A 37 22.27 -5.44 -8.98
C LEU A 37 21.19 -5.16 -10.02
N GLN A 38 20.67 -6.20 -10.68
CA GLN A 38 19.57 -6.06 -11.63
C GLN A 38 18.35 -5.37 -10.98
N ASP A 39 17.94 -5.83 -9.80
CA ASP A 39 16.87 -5.22 -9.00
C ASP A 39 17.04 -3.70 -8.80
N VAL A 40 18.27 -3.23 -8.57
CA VAL A 40 18.56 -1.81 -8.30
C VAL A 40 18.57 -0.99 -9.60
N LEU A 41 19.11 -1.57 -10.67
CA LEU A 41 19.14 -0.91 -11.98
C LEU A 41 17.73 -0.72 -12.55
N ASP A 42 16.86 -1.73 -12.42
CA ASP A 42 15.47 -1.64 -12.86
C ASP A 42 14.73 -0.52 -12.10
N VAL A 43 14.90 -0.46 -10.77
CA VAL A 43 14.30 0.61 -9.95
C VAL A 43 14.81 2.00 -10.34
N LEU A 44 16.12 2.17 -10.58
CA LEU A 44 16.66 3.48 -10.99
C LEU A 44 16.13 3.95 -12.34
N GLN A 45 15.95 3.01 -13.28
CA GLN A 45 15.36 3.30 -14.58
C GLN A 45 13.92 3.79 -14.44
N ASP A 46 13.12 3.14 -13.59
CA ASP A 46 11.73 3.55 -13.36
C ASP A 46 11.63 4.87 -12.56
N PHE A 47 12.56 5.11 -11.63
CA PHE A 47 12.58 6.31 -10.78
C PHE A 47 12.73 7.59 -11.59
N GLU A 48 13.60 7.60 -12.60
CA GLU A 48 13.81 8.78 -13.46
C GLU A 48 12.51 9.27 -14.12
N GLY A 49 11.75 8.33 -14.70
CA GLY A 49 10.49 8.63 -15.37
C GLY A 49 9.39 9.06 -14.40
N ALA A 50 9.36 8.46 -13.20
CA ALA A 50 8.35 8.74 -12.19
C ALA A 50 8.33 10.22 -11.77
N CYS A 51 9.48 10.88 -11.65
CA CYS A 51 9.53 12.26 -11.16
C CYS A 51 8.79 13.27 -12.07
N PHE A 52 8.69 13.00 -13.38
CA PHE A 52 7.99 13.88 -14.32
C PHE A 52 6.47 13.78 -14.25
N GLN A 53 5.96 12.80 -13.50
CA GLN A 53 4.53 12.59 -13.31
C GLN A 53 3.92 13.56 -12.27
N SER A 54 4.77 14.20 -11.45
CA SER A 54 4.34 15.18 -10.46
C SER A 54 3.83 16.46 -11.10
N LEU A 55 2.63 16.92 -10.70
CA LEU A 55 2.08 18.21 -11.12
C LEU A 55 2.52 19.36 -10.20
N GLN A 56 2.89 19.06 -8.95
CA GLN A 56 3.42 20.07 -8.03
C GLN A 56 4.92 20.25 -8.17
N GLU A 57 5.37 21.51 -8.25
CA GLU A 57 6.79 21.86 -8.39
C GLU A 57 7.62 21.35 -7.20
N SER A 58 7.13 21.53 -5.97
CA SER A 58 7.81 21.12 -4.75
C SER A 58 8.05 19.61 -4.68
N THR A 59 7.09 18.82 -5.15
CA THR A 59 7.15 17.35 -5.17
C THR A 59 8.01 16.85 -6.29
N ARG A 60 7.96 17.48 -7.47
CA ARG A 60 8.88 17.19 -8.57
C ARG A 60 10.33 17.43 -8.14
N ILE A 61 10.62 18.59 -7.55
CA ILE A 61 11.94 18.91 -7.00
C ILE A 61 12.33 17.88 -5.93
N GLY A 62 11.42 17.56 -5.00
CA GLY A 62 11.67 16.57 -3.97
C GLY A 62 12.01 15.18 -4.53
N CYS A 63 11.25 14.71 -5.52
CA CYS A 63 11.50 13.46 -6.22
C CYS A 63 12.87 13.46 -6.91
N GLN A 64 13.20 14.52 -7.65
CA GLN A 64 14.48 14.65 -8.34
C GLN A 64 15.65 14.62 -7.35
N VAL A 65 15.51 15.28 -6.19
CA VAL A 65 16.51 15.26 -5.12
C VAL A 65 16.71 13.86 -4.55
N LEU A 66 15.61 13.15 -4.27
CA LEU A 66 15.64 11.78 -3.76
C LEU A 66 16.21 10.79 -4.78
N TYR A 67 15.92 10.98 -6.06
CA TYR A 67 16.48 10.22 -7.17
C TYR A 67 17.98 10.46 -7.32
N SER A 68 18.43 11.72 -7.28
CA SER A 68 19.87 12.05 -7.28
C SER A 68 20.60 11.43 -6.10
N LEU A 69 19.99 11.43 -4.91
CA LEU A 69 20.56 10.77 -3.73
C LEU A 69 20.69 9.24 -3.92
N ALA A 70 19.68 8.60 -4.53
CA ALA A 70 19.73 7.18 -4.86
C ALA A 70 20.82 6.86 -5.90
N LEU A 71 21.00 7.74 -6.89
CA LEU A 71 22.09 7.65 -7.87
C LEU A 71 23.45 7.76 -7.19
N ASP A 72 23.68 8.81 -6.39
CA ASP A 72 24.93 9.00 -5.64
C ASP A 72 25.31 7.75 -4.84
N TRP A 73 24.36 7.21 -4.08
CA TRP A 73 24.60 6.05 -3.24
C TRP A 73 24.91 4.81 -4.06
N THR A 74 24.18 4.59 -5.15
CA THR A 74 24.39 3.44 -6.05
C THR A 74 25.73 3.56 -6.77
N SER A 75 26.09 4.75 -7.25
CA SER A 75 27.38 5.06 -7.86
C SER A 75 28.55 4.74 -6.92
N ILE A 76 28.50 5.20 -5.68
CA ILE A 76 29.52 4.93 -4.66
C ILE A 76 29.64 3.41 -4.38
N ALA A 77 28.51 2.71 -4.32
CA ALA A 77 28.52 1.27 -4.05
C ALA A 77 29.01 0.45 -5.26
N LEU A 78 28.65 0.85 -6.49
CA LEU A 78 29.19 0.27 -7.72
C LEU A 78 30.69 0.49 -7.83
N TYR A 79 31.19 1.67 -7.46
CA TYR A 79 32.61 1.98 -7.43
C TYR A 79 33.39 0.97 -6.58
N GLU A 80 32.91 0.72 -5.36
CA GLU A 80 33.51 -0.26 -4.46
C GLU A 80 33.46 -1.66 -5.05
N MET A 81 32.29 -2.08 -5.54
CA MET A 81 32.12 -3.43 -6.10
C MET A 81 33.04 -3.66 -7.32
N TRP A 82 33.10 -2.70 -8.23
CA TRP A 82 33.98 -2.76 -9.40
C TRP A 82 35.44 -2.79 -8.97
N THR A 83 35.89 -1.85 -8.14
CA THR A 83 37.29 -1.77 -7.69
C THR A 83 37.71 -3.06 -6.99
N CYS A 84 36.88 -3.58 -6.09
CA CYS A 84 37.17 -4.80 -5.34
C CYS A 84 37.05 -6.09 -6.14
N SER A 85 36.43 -6.06 -7.32
CA SER A 85 36.39 -7.20 -8.23
C SER A 85 37.66 -7.33 -9.10
N ARG A 86 38.52 -6.30 -9.13
CA ARG A 86 39.72 -6.30 -9.98
C ARG A 86 40.80 -7.25 -9.47
N PRO A 87 41.51 -7.95 -10.37
CA PRO A 87 42.64 -8.78 -9.98
C PRO A 87 43.74 -7.97 -9.27
N GLY A 88 44.32 -8.52 -8.21
CA GLY A 88 45.45 -7.92 -7.50
C GLY A 88 45.10 -6.89 -6.43
N ILE A 89 43.82 -6.64 -6.15
CA ILE A 89 43.39 -5.78 -5.04
C ILE A 89 43.42 -6.56 -3.72
N ALA A 90 44.13 -6.01 -2.74
CA ALA A 90 44.28 -6.62 -1.41
C ALA A 90 42.97 -6.52 -0.60
N PRO A 91 42.59 -7.55 0.19
CA PRO A 91 41.39 -7.52 1.03
C PRO A 91 41.33 -6.33 2.00
N GLU A 92 42.47 -5.89 2.54
CA GLU A 92 42.56 -4.76 3.46
C GLU A 92 42.24 -3.43 2.76
N LEU A 93 42.68 -3.28 1.51
CA LEU A 93 42.35 -2.12 0.70
C LEU A 93 40.85 -2.07 0.39
N CYS A 94 40.24 -3.21 0.09
CA CYS A 94 38.80 -3.31 -0.09
C CYS A 94 38.01 -2.98 1.19
N ALA A 95 38.48 -3.42 2.36
CA ALA A 95 37.87 -3.04 3.62
C ALA A 95 37.94 -1.51 3.86
N ALA A 96 39.07 -0.88 3.53
CA ALA A 96 39.23 0.57 3.64
C ALA A 96 38.34 1.33 2.65
N ILE A 97 38.24 0.87 1.39
CA ILE A 97 37.32 1.42 0.40
C ILE A 97 35.88 1.34 0.90
N GLY A 98 35.45 0.20 1.45
CA GLY A 98 34.09 0.05 1.97
C GLY A 98 33.75 1.00 3.12
N VAL A 99 34.71 1.27 4.02
CA VAL A 99 34.54 2.29 5.07
C VAL A 99 34.41 3.69 4.47
N ALA A 100 35.25 4.03 3.49
CA ALA A 100 35.21 5.33 2.81
C ALA A 100 33.90 5.53 2.02
N SER A 101 33.47 4.51 1.27
CA SER A 101 32.20 4.49 0.52
C SER A 101 31.00 4.72 1.44
N HIS A 102 30.95 4.01 2.57
CA HIS A 102 29.90 4.18 3.57
C HIS A 102 29.88 5.59 4.17
N HIS A 103 31.06 6.15 4.45
CA HIS A 103 31.17 7.53 4.93
C HIS A 103 30.69 8.54 3.89
N ALA A 104 31.09 8.38 2.63
CA ALA A 104 30.66 9.25 1.53
C ALA A 104 29.14 9.24 1.34
N GLN A 105 28.51 8.06 1.37
CA GLN A 105 27.05 7.90 1.31
C GLN A 105 26.36 8.67 2.45
N LYS A 106 26.81 8.47 3.70
CA LYS A 106 26.29 9.22 4.86
C LYS A 106 26.45 10.73 4.71
N THR A 107 27.58 11.20 4.20
CA THR A 107 27.81 12.62 3.97
C THR A 107 26.86 13.17 2.90
N SER A 108 26.66 12.48 1.77
CA SER A 108 25.68 12.88 0.75
C SER A 108 24.27 12.99 1.34
N TRP A 109 23.84 12.00 2.15
CA TRP A 109 22.54 12.04 2.85
C TRP A 109 22.39 13.27 3.76
N GLN A 110 23.41 13.56 4.58
CA GLN A 110 23.37 14.73 5.46
C GLN A 110 23.38 16.05 4.67
N SER A 111 24.12 16.13 3.57
CA SER A 111 24.12 17.29 2.69
C SER A 111 22.74 17.57 2.12
N VAL A 112 22.05 16.53 1.61
CA VAL A 112 20.66 16.67 1.12
C VAL A 112 19.74 17.13 2.24
N LYS A 113 19.81 16.52 3.42
CA LYS A 113 19.00 16.89 4.59
C LYS A 113 19.20 18.36 4.99
N MET A 114 20.43 18.85 4.99
CA MET A 114 20.73 20.26 5.31
C MET A 114 20.24 21.21 4.21
N GLN A 115 20.56 20.91 2.95
CA GLN A 115 20.24 21.76 1.79
C GLN A 115 18.73 21.91 1.59
N TYR A 116 17.97 20.83 1.82
CA TYR A 116 16.53 20.78 1.61
C TYR A 116 15.74 20.77 2.91
N SER A 117 16.31 21.30 3.99
CA SER A 117 15.68 21.39 5.32
C SER A 117 14.35 22.15 5.35
N SER A 118 14.09 23.02 4.37
CA SER A 118 12.82 23.74 4.19
C SER A 118 11.80 23.03 3.30
N ASN A 119 12.17 21.93 2.64
CA ASN A 119 11.27 21.13 1.81
C ASN A 119 10.68 19.99 2.66
N ASN A 120 9.40 20.14 3.03
CA ASN A 120 8.71 19.18 3.90
C ASN A 120 8.64 17.76 3.30
N ALA A 121 8.50 17.62 1.98
CA ALA A 121 8.40 16.31 1.33
C ALA A 121 9.74 15.54 1.42
N VAL A 122 10.86 16.22 1.17
CA VAL A 122 12.20 15.64 1.32
C VAL A 122 12.47 15.32 2.78
N MET A 123 12.18 16.26 3.70
CA MET A 123 12.49 16.08 5.11
C MET A 123 11.68 14.98 5.79
N ALA A 124 10.36 14.89 5.52
CA ALA A 124 9.53 13.82 6.04
C ALA A 124 10.04 12.45 5.55
N THR A 125 10.32 12.33 4.25
CA THR A 125 10.86 11.09 3.66
C THR A 125 12.19 10.68 4.30
N LEU A 126 13.15 11.60 4.39
CA LEU A 126 14.47 11.26 4.97
C LEU A 126 14.37 10.93 6.46
N GLN A 127 13.50 11.60 7.21
CA GLN A 127 13.32 11.33 8.64
C GLN A 127 12.72 9.95 8.89
N GLU A 128 11.71 9.55 8.14
CA GLU A 128 11.07 8.24 8.28
C GLU A 128 11.99 7.09 7.86
N LEU A 129 12.90 7.34 6.92
CA LEU A 129 13.83 6.33 6.42
C LEU A 129 15.08 6.12 7.28
N GLU A 130 15.42 7.06 8.16
CA GLU A 130 16.65 7.00 8.98
C GLU A 130 16.70 5.76 9.88
N GLU A 131 15.59 5.41 10.53
CA GLU A 131 15.51 4.23 11.41
C GLU A 131 15.64 2.93 10.63
N GLY A 132 14.94 2.82 9.49
CA GLY A 132 15.00 1.64 8.62
C GLY A 132 16.39 1.42 8.03
N LEU A 133 17.05 2.50 7.64
CA LEU A 133 18.43 2.46 7.14
C LEU A 133 19.41 2.02 8.23
N ALA A 134 19.27 2.55 9.45
CA ALA A 134 20.09 2.14 10.59
C ALA A 134 19.91 0.65 10.92
N ALA A 135 18.65 0.18 10.91
CA ALA A 135 18.33 -1.24 11.11
C ALA A 135 18.95 -2.12 10.02
N GLU A 136 18.81 -1.75 8.74
CA GLU A 136 19.36 -2.52 7.62
C GLU A 136 20.89 -2.64 7.68
N LEU A 137 21.57 -1.54 8.01
CA LEU A 137 23.03 -1.51 8.14
C LEU A 137 23.51 -2.30 9.38
N GLY A 138 22.72 -2.30 10.46
CA GLY A 138 22.99 -3.02 11.70
C GLY A 138 22.74 -4.53 11.64
N ARG A 139 22.04 -5.04 10.62
CA ARG A 139 21.78 -6.49 10.48
C ARG A 139 23.08 -7.29 10.35
N PRO A 140 23.28 -8.34 11.17
CA PRO A 140 24.43 -9.23 11.06
C PRO A 140 24.35 -10.05 9.77
N PRO A 141 25.49 -10.38 9.12
CA PRO A 141 25.48 -11.10 7.86
C PRO A 141 24.99 -12.55 8.02
N HIS A 142 24.10 -13.00 7.14
CA HIS A 142 23.55 -14.37 7.16
C HIS A 142 24.55 -15.46 6.69
N SER A 143 25.67 -15.10 6.04
CA SER A 143 26.84 -15.98 5.84
C SER A 143 28.07 -15.20 5.32
N GLN A 144 29.29 -15.72 5.49
CA GLN A 144 30.53 -15.11 4.96
C GLN A 144 30.67 -15.17 3.43
N LYS A 145 30.08 -16.18 2.76
CA LYS A 145 30.28 -16.44 1.31
C LYS A 145 29.31 -15.69 0.39
N SER A 146 28.28 -15.04 0.95
CA SER A 146 27.23 -14.32 0.20
C SER A 146 27.07 -12.86 0.64
N ARG A 147 28.15 -12.26 1.18
CA ARG A 147 28.10 -10.96 1.85
C ARG A 147 28.08 -9.81 0.84
N LEU A 148 26.95 -9.11 0.77
CA LEU A 148 26.90 -7.79 0.12
C LEU A 148 27.63 -6.76 1.00
N PRO A 149 28.47 -5.87 0.43
CA PRO A 149 29.10 -4.78 1.18
C PRO A 149 28.08 -3.89 1.87
N SER A 150 28.47 -3.23 2.99
CA SER A 150 27.58 -2.32 3.71
C SER A 150 27.12 -1.15 2.85
N SER A 151 28.01 -0.62 2.03
CA SER A 151 27.71 0.44 1.05
C SER A 151 26.63 0.00 0.04
N TRP A 152 26.72 -1.25 -0.44
CA TRP A 152 25.73 -1.82 -1.36
C TRP A 152 24.39 -2.09 -0.69
N ARG A 153 24.39 -2.62 0.54
CA ARG A 153 23.15 -2.79 1.32
C ARG A 153 22.46 -1.45 1.56
N GLY A 154 23.25 -0.44 1.96
CA GLY A 154 22.77 0.93 2.13
C GLY A 154 22.20 1.49 0.83
N ALA A 155 22.94 1.42 -0.28
CA ALA A 155 22.47 1.87 -1.59
C ALA A 155 21.19 1.19 -2.03
N ARG A 156 21.12 -0.13 -1.97
CA ARG A 156 19.91 -0.90 -2.31
C ARG A 156 18.71 -0.48 -1.46
N PHE A 157 18.90 -0.33 -0.14
CA PHE A 157 17.84 0.11 0.76
C PHE A 157 17.39 1.52 0.37
N THR A 158 18.31 2.47 0.33
CA THR A 158 18.04 3.86 -0.01
C THR A 158 17.31 3.96 -1.34
N THR A 159 17.84 3.38 -2.42
CA THR A 159 17.22 3.42 -3.74
C THR A 159 15.79 2.87 -3.76
N LYS A 160 15.56 1.69 -3.16
CA LYS A 160 14.20 1.10 -3.14
C LYS A 160 13.24 1.93 -2.30
N GLN A 161 13.70 2.43 -1.15
CA GLN A 161 12.85 3.17 -0.24
C GLN A 161 12.55 4.58 -0.73
N THR A 162 13.54 5.31 -1.24
CA THR A 162 13.31 6.66 -1.78
C THR A 162 12.46 6.61 -3.05
N TYR A 163 12.63 5.59 -3.91
CA TYR A 163 11.74 5.36 -5.05
C TYR A 163 10.30 5.10 -4.60
N TYR A 164 10.10 4.19 -3.63
CA TYR A 164 8.78 3.91 -3.07
C TYR A 164 8.12 5.18 -2.50
N TRP A 165 8.85 5.96 -1.72
CA TRP A 165 8.32 7.20 -1.15
C TRP A 165 7.97 8.24 -2.21
N ALA A 166 8.87 8.47 -3.17
CA ALA A 166 8.64 9.42 -4.24
C ALA A 166 7.42 9.03 -5.10
N THR A 167 7.30 7.75 -5.46
CA THR A 167 6.15 7.24 -6.20
C THR A 167 4.86 7.35 -5.39
N VAL A 168 4.86 7.07 -4.08
CA VAL A 168 3.68 7.26 -3.22
C VAL A 168 3.22 8.71 -3.18
N ILE A 169 4.13 9.68 -3.04
CA ILE A 169 3.76 11.11 -2.99
C ILE A 169 3.19 11.58 -4.33
N ILE A 170 3.87 11.25 -5.43
CA ILE A 170 3.45 11.62 -6.79
C ILE A 170 2.11 10.97 -7.12
N TRP A 171 1.97 9.69 -6.79
CA TRP A 171 0.73 8.96 -6.98
C TRP A 171 -0.40 9.65 -6.17
N ARG A 172 -0.22 9.97 -4.89
CA ARG A 172 -1.23 10.71 -4.11
C ARG A 172 -1.67 12.03 -4.75
N GLU A 173 -0.74 12.81 -5.30
CA GLU A 173 -1.07 14.09 -5.96
C GLU A 173 -1.91 13.89 -7.23
N THR A 174 -1.47 12.98 -8.09
CA THR A 174 -2.10 12.73 -9.39
C THR A 174 -3.51 12.15 -9.21
N GLN A 175 -3.69 11.31 -8.20
CA GLN A 175 -4.95 10.73 -7.81
C GLN A 175 -5.93 11.77 -7.27
N TRP A 176 -5.46 12.67 -6.40
CA TRP A 176 -6.30 13.74 -5.87
C TRP A 176 -6.77 14.69 -6.96
N GLN A 177 -5.88 15.04 -7.89
CA GLN A 177 -6.24 15.84 -9.05
C GLN A 177 -7.30 15.13 -9.90
N TRP A 178 -7.11 13.83 -10.18
CA TRP A 178 -8.10 13.04 -10.92
C TRP A 178 -9.47 13.02 -10.24
N LEU A 179 -9.50 12.81 -8.91
CA LEU A 179 -10.76 12.80 -8.17
C LEU A 179 -11.43 14.17 -8.23
N SER A 180 -10.67 15.25 -8.04
CA SER A 180 -11.16 16.62 -8.15
C SER A 180 -11.74 16.90 -9.54
N ASP A 181 -11.03 16.51 -10.60
CA ASP A 181 -11.48 16.70 -11.99
C ASP A 181 -12.76 15.89 -12.26
N SER A 182 -12.83 14.65 -11.74
CA SER A 182 -14.01 13.79 -11.87
C SER A 182 -15.24 14.39 -11.17
N VAL A 183 -15.07 14.87 -9.93
CA VAL A 183 -16.15 15.51 -9.17
C VAL A 183 -16.60 16.80 -9.83
N ALA A 184 -15.66 17.64 -10.28
CA ALA A 184 -15.96 18.90 -10.97
C ALA A 184 -16.67 18.68 -12.31
N ALA A 185 -16.31 17.61 -13.03
CA ALA A 185 -16.97 17.22 -14.28
C ALA A 185 -18.33 16.53 -14.06
N GLY A 186 -18.66 16.13 -12.82
CA GLY A 186 -19.85 15.35 -12.51
C GLY A 186 -19.85 13.94 -13.14
N ARG A 187 -18.67 13.43 -13.48
CA ARG A 187 -18.45 12.11 -14.12
C ARG A 187 -17.01 11.66 -13.89
N VAL A 188 -16.76 10.36 -13.87
CA VAL A 188 -15.39 9.84 -13.79
C VAL A 188 -14.63 10.25 -15.06
N VAL A 189 -13.56 11.04 -14.92
CA VAL A 189 -12.74 11.45 -16.07
C VAL A 189 -11.66 10.40 -16.36
N HIS A 190 -11.36 10.16 -17.64
CA HIS A 190 -10.20 9.37 -18.01
C HIS A 190 -8.93 10.21 -17.82
N THR A 191 -7.92 9.65 -17.18
CA THR A 191 -6.66 10.36 -16.93
C THR A 191 -5.68 10.18 -18.09
N ALA A 192 -4.66 11.04 -18.15
CA ALA A 192 -3.56 10.96 -19.11
C ALA A 192 -2.55 9.81 -18.83
N TRP A 193 -2.81 8.95 -17.84
CA TRP A 193 -1.85 7.96 -17.32
C TRP A 193 -1.82 6.63 -18.12
N GLY A 194 -2.59 6.53 -19.20
CA GLY A 194 -2.63 5.38 -20.10
C GLY A 194 -3.98 5.29 -20.82
N GLU A 195 -4.03 4.61 -21.96
CA GLU A 195 -5.30 4.35 -22.65
C GLU A 195 -6.11 3.31 -21.86
N PRO A 196 -7.46 3.36 -21.84
CA PRO A 196 -8.29 2.38 -21.14
C PRO A 196 -7.92 0.91 -21.41
N ASP A 197 -7.48 0.59 -22.63
CA ASP A 197 -6.99 -0.75 -23.01
C ASP A 197 -5.72 -1.19 -22.27
N GLU A 198 -4.87 -0.24 -21.88
CA GLU A 198 -3.68 -0.47 -21.07
C GLU A 198 -4.07 -0.74 -19.60
N TRP A 199 -5.04 0.01 -19.08
CA TRP A 199 -5.60 -0.18 -17.74
C TRP A 199 -6.29 -1.54 -17.58
N LEU A 200 -7.05 -2.01 -18.58
CA LEU A 200 -7.63 -3.35 -18.58
C LEU A 200 -6.57 -4.44 -18.41
N ARG A 201 -5.35 -4.25 -18.94
CA ARG A 201 -4.24 -5.20 -18.77
C ARG A 201 -3.70 -5.24 -17.34
N PHE A 202 -3.84 -4.13 -16.60
CA PHE A 202 -3.50 -4.03 -15.18
C PHE A 202 -4.69 -4.36 -14.26
N GLY A 203 -5.72 -5.01 -14.81
CA GLY A 203 -6.87 -5.47 -14.05
C GLY A 203 -7.92 -4.39 -13.77
N THR A 204 -7.73 -3.14 -14.20
CA THR A 204 -8.69 -2.05 -13.99
C THR A 204 -10.02 -2.35 -14.61
N THR A 205 -11.05 -2.52 -13.78
CA THR A 205 -12.41 -2.77 -14.23
C THR A 205 -13.14 -1.45 -14.44
N ASP A 206 -14.05 -1.40 -15.41
CA ASP A 206 -14.86 -0.21 -15.73
C ASP A 206 -14.06 1.01 -16.25
N CYS A 207 -12.82 0.81 -16.70
CA CYS A 207 -11.92 1.86 -17.20
C CYS A 207 -12.40 2.58 -18.47
N ASN A 208 -13.33 1.97 -19.21
CA ASN A 208 -13.96 2.50 -20.41
C ASN A 208 -15.28 3.24 -20.11
N THR A 209 -15.73 3.20 -18.85
CA THR A 209 -17.05 3.69 -18.49
C THR A 209 -16.96 5.18 -18.17
N ASP A 210 -17.48 6.02 -19.08
CA ASP A 210 -17.84 7.40 -18.77
C ASP A 210 -19.05 7.37 -17.82
N ALA A 211 -18.78 7.26 -16.52
CA ALA A 211 -19.79 6.99 -15.51
C ALA A 211 -20.18 8.30 -14.79
N PRO A 212 -21.48 8.60 -14.66
CA PRO A 212 -21.92 9.81 -13.97
C PRO A 212 -21.58 9.75 -12.47
N LEU A 213 -21.13 10.89 -11.92
CA LEU A 213 -20.96 11.12 -10.49
C LEU A 213 -22.02 12.13 -10.04
N PRO A 214 -23.18 11.65 -9.55
CA PRO A 214 -24.34 12.50 -9.28
C PRO A 214 -24.07 13.51 -8.16
N LEU A 215 -24.44 14.77 -8.41
CA LEU A 215 -24.28 15.89 -7.48
C LEU A 215 -25.58 16.23 -6.74
N PRO A 216 -25.53 16.73 -5.48
CA PRO A 216 -24.32 16.98 -4.70
C PRO A 216 -23.69 15.67 -4.19
N GLY A 217 -22.41 15.49 -4.50
CA GLY A 217 -21.61 14.34 -4.05
C GLY A 217 -21.15 14.48 -2.59
N PRO A 218 -20.30 13.54 -2.12
CA PRO A 218 -19.62 13.62 -0.84
C PRO A 218 -18.66 14.81 -0.74
N GLN A 219 -18.27 15.11 0.49
CA GLN A 219 -17.08 15.91 0.77
C GLN A 219 -15.90 14.95 0.99
N TYR A 220 -14.95 14.97 0.05
CA TYR A 220 -13.73 14.19 0.18
C TYR A 220 -12.72 14.93 1.07
N ALA A 221 -12.12 14.21 2.00
CA ALA A 221 -11.06 14.71 2.86
C ALA A 221 -9.85 13.78 2.77
N LEU A 222 -8.66 14.34 2.55
CA LEU A 222 -7.41 13.60 2.77
C LEU A 222 -7.09 13.63 4.25
N THR A 223 -6.69 12.51 4.82
CA THR A 223 -6.20 12.50 6.19
C THR A 223 -4.83 13.18 6.29
N GLU A 224 -4.72 14.16 7.18
CA GLU A 224 -3.47 14.83 7.53
C GLU A 224 -2.82 14.21 8.78
N GLU A 225 -3.54 13.33 9.47
CA GLU A 225 -3.04 12.68 10.68
C GLU A 225 -2.12 11.51 10.32
N THR A 226 -0.85 11.63 10.71
CA THR A 226 0.21 10.64 10.41
C THR A 226 -0.10 9.22 10.92
N ARG A 227 -0.93 9.08 11.97
CA ARG A 227 -1.37 7.76 12.45
C ARG A 227 -2.37 7.06 11.52
N PHE A 228 -2.98 7.81 10.62
CA PHE A 228 -3.91 7.30 9.60
C PHE A 228 -3.27 7.33 8.22
N THR A 229 -1.94 7.38 8.12
CA THR A 229 -1.18 7.21 6.88
C THR A 229 -0.39 5.90 6.91
N GLY A 230 0.04 5.42 5.74
CA GLY A 230 0.74 4.15 5.56
C GLY A 230 -0.10 3.10 4.83
N LEU A 231 0.24 1.82 5.06
CA LEU A 231 -0.47 0.68 4.47
C LEU A 231 -1.89 0.57 5.03
N ARG A 232 -2.85 0.09 4.21
CA ARG A 232 -4.26 -0.09 4.60
C ARG A 232 -4.45 -0.80 5.94
N PHE A 233 -3.61 -1.79 6.24
CA PHE A 233 -3.67 -2.57 7.48
C PHE A 233 -3.42 -1.71 8.73
N ALA A 234 -2.43 -0.83 8.67
CA ALA A 234 -2.07 0.05 9.76
C ALA A 234 -3.17 1.10 10.01
N VAL A 235 -3.69 1.66 8.92
CA VAL A 235 -4.77 2.66 8.98
C VAL A 235 -6.02 2.06 9.59
N PHE A 236 -6.46 0.88 9.14
CA PHE A 236 -7.69 0.27 9.65
C PHE A 236 -7.57 -0.15 11.13
N VAL A 237 -6.43 -0.68 11.56
CA VAL A 237 -6.17 -0.96 12.98
C VAL A 237 -6.24 0.32 13.82
N ALA A 238 -5.63 1.40 13.37
CA ALA A 238 -5.68 2.69 14.07
C ALA A 238 -7.12 3.22 14.18
N LEU A 239 -7.94 3.06 13.13
CA LEU A 239 -9.35 3.44 13.14
C LEU A 239 -10.17 2.59 14.12
N LEU A 240 -9.96 1.27 14.18
CA LEU A 240 -10.63 0.39 15.14
C LEU A 240 -10.27 0.74 16.59
N GLN A 241 -9.00 1.06 16.85
CA GLN A 241 -8.54 1.50 18.17
C GLN A 241 -9.21 2.82 18.59
N GLU A 242 -9.31 3.79 17.69
CA GLU A 242 -9.97 5.07 17.98
C GLU A 242 -11.49 4.92 18.13
N LEU A 243 -12.13 4.08 17.31
CA LEU A 243 -13.55 3.74 17.46
C LEU A 243 -13.84 3.15 18.85
N ARG A 244 -13.07 2.13 19.26
CA ARG A 244 -13.21 1.52 20.59
C ARG A 244 -13.02 2.55 21.71
N LYS A 245 -11.99 3.39 21.58
CA LYS A 245 -11.69 4.41 22.58
C LYS A 245 -12.84 5.41 22.74
N ARG A 246 -13.42 5.89 21.63
CA ARG A 246 -14.59 6.79 21.67
C ARG A 246 -15.84 6.12 22.26
N ARG A 247 -16.02 4.82 22.02
CA ARG A 247 -17.07 4.01 22.65
C ARG A 247 -16.82 3.67 24.12
N GLY A 248 -15.66 4.03 24.68
CA GLY A 248 -15.32 3.78 26.08
C GLY A 248 -14.85 2.36 26.38
N GLY A 249 -14.47 1.58 25.36
CA GLY A 249 -14.00 0.20 25.50
C GLY A 249 -14.93 -0.83 24.83
N GLY A 250 -14.90 -2.06 25.35
CA GLY A 250 -15.70 -3.18 24.84
C GLY A 250 -15.04 -3.98 23.72
N THR A 251 -15.73 -5.05 23.32
CA THR A 251 -15.42 -5.88 22.14
C THR A 251 -16.08 -5.27 20.90
N LEU A 252 -15.41 -5.35 19.75
CA LEU A 252 -15.97 -4.93 18.47
C LEU A 252 -16.14 -6.15 17.55
N LEU A 253 -17.34 -6.29 16.98
CA LEU A 253 -17.61 -7.23 15.90
C LEU A 253 -17.26 -6.56 14.56
N VAL A 254 -16.23 -7.09 13.90
CA VAL A 254 -15.67 -6.54 12.66
C VAL A 254 -15.87 -7.55 11.53
N VAL A 255 -16.26 -7.06 10.35
CA VAL A 255 -16.35 -7.87 9.13
C VAL A 255 -15.32 -7.40 8.10
N GLU A 256 -14.62 -8.35 7.50
CA GLU A 256 -13.75 -8.15 6.35
C GLU A 256 -14.35 -8.89 5.14
N VAL A 257 -14.74 -8.14 4.11
CA VAL A 257 -15.24 -8.67 2.84
C VAL A 257 -14.10 -8.63 1.83
N GLY A 258 -13.66 -9.81 1.37
CA GLY A 258 -12.44 -9.98 0.58
C GLY A 258 -11.23 -10.23 1.48
N VAL A 259 -10.97 -11.50 1.79
CA VAL A 259 -9.92 -11.91 2.75
C VAL A 259 -8.65 -12.32 2.01
N PHE A 260 -8.81 -12.96 0.85
CA PHE A 260 -7.73 -13.62 0.12
C PHE A 260 -6.90 -14.53 1.05
N VAL A 261 -5.61 -14.24 1.25
CA VAL A 261 -4.71 -14.99 2.15
C VAL A 261 -4.74 -14.51 3.61
N GLY A 262 -5.51 -13.46 3.93
CA GLY A 262 -5.74 -12.96 5.29
C GLY A 262 -4.67 -12.00 5.84
N HIS A 263 -4.00 -11.21 4.99
CA HIS A 263 -2.97 -10.27 5.48
C HIS A 263 -3.55 -9.18 6.40
N LEU A 264 -4.69 -8.58 6.02
CA LEU A 264 -5.39 -7.62 6.86
C LEU A 264 -5.92 -8.30 8.12
N SER A 265 -6.59 -9.44 7.96
CA SER A 265 -7.13 -10.23 9.08
C SER A 265 -6.08 -10.53 10.14
N LYS A 266 -4.89 -11.00 9.70
CA LYS A 266 -3.75 -11.27 10.58
C LYS A 266 -3.36 -10.01 11.34
N PHE A 267 -3.20 -8.90 10.62
CA PHE A 267 -2.75 -7.65 11.21
C PHE A 267 -3.75 -7.12 12.24
N ILE A 268 -5.06 -7.19 11.95
CA ILE A 268 -6.12 -6.85 12.92
C ILE A 268 -6.02 -7.74 14.15
N LEU A 269 -5.99 -9.07 13.98
CA LEU A 269 -6.04 -10.03 15.09
C LEU A 269 -4.80 -10.00 16.01
N GLU A 270 -3.64 -9.62 15.47
CA GLU A 270 -2.39 -9.43 16.21
C GLU A 270 -2.36 -8.11 17.02
N HIS A 271 -3.05 -7.06 16.57
CA HIS A 271 -2.95 -5.72 17.17
C HIS A 271 -4.22 -5.25 17.88
N CYS A 272 -5.35 -5.93 17.68
CA CYS A 272 -6.64 -5.63 18.30
C CYS A 272 -7.18 -6.88 19.02
N ASP A 273 -6.78 -7.06 20.28
CA ASP A 273 -7.25 -8.17 21.13
C ASP A 273 -8.75 -8.11 21.45
N PHE A 274 -9.34 -6.92 21.31
CA PHE A 274 -10.75 -6.61 21.51
C PHE A 274 -11.63 -6.83 20.27
N VAL A 275 -11.07 -7.31 19.16
CA VAL A 275 -11.84 -7.58 17.94
C VAL A 275 -12.25 -9.05 17.87
N GLU A 276 -13.51 -9.27 17.55
CA GLU A 276 -14.05 -10.50 16.98
C GLU A 276 -14.20 -10.29 15.47
N LEU A 277 -13.44 -11.07 14.68
CA LEU A 277 -13.34 -10.88 13.24
C LEU A 277 -14.10 -11.95 12.47
N ILE A 278 -14.97 -11.53 11.57
CA ILE A 278 -15.57 -12.37 10.54
C ILE A 278 -14.92 -12.03 9.20
N GLY A 279 -14.17 -12.97 8.64
CA GLY A 279 -13.69 -12.91 7.26
C GLY A 279 -14.73 -13.49 6.32
N VAL A 280 -14.97 -12.84 5.19
CA VAL A 280 -15.90 -13.28 4.14
C VAL A 280 -15.15 -13.30 2.81
N ASP A 281 -15.02 -14.48 2.21
CA ASP A 281 -14.44 -14.62 0.89
C ASP A 281 -14.99 -15.89 0.23
N PRO A 282 -15.50 -15.82 -1.01
CA PRO A 282 -16.11 -16.97 -1.64
C PRO A 282 -15.07 -17.98 -2.15
N TYR A 283 -13.80 -17.59 -2.29
CA TYR A 283 -12.72 -18.41 -2.85
C TYR A 283 -13.11 -19.07 -4.18
N LEU A 284 -13.66 -18.26 -5.10
CA LEU A 284 -14.05 -18.67 -6.45
C LEU A 284 -12.87 -18.47 -7.42
N GLY A 285 -12.79 -19.36 -8.41
CA GLY A 285 -11.69 -19.38 -9.38
C GLY A 285 -11.94 -18.55 -10.63
N ALA A 286 -11.04 -18.66 -11.59
CA ALA A 286 -11.13 -18.02 -12.91
C ALA A 286 -12.14 -18.72 -13.85
N ASP A 287 -13.11 -19.47 -13.32
CA ASP A 287 -14.08 -20.25 -14.10
C ASP A 287 -15.24 -19.39 -14.64
N GLY A 288 -15.21 -18.08 -14.38
CA GLY A 288 -16.20 -17.11 -14.84
C GLY A 288 -17.46 -17.05 -13.98
N THR A 289 -17.50 -17.75 -12.84
CA THR A 289 -18.63 -17.70 -11.91
C THR A 289 -18.66 -16.44 -11.04
N PHE A 290 -17.53 -15.73 -10.95
CA PHE A 290 -17.39 -14.47 -10.24
C PHE A 290 -16.70 -13.41 -11.13
N PRO A 291 -17.07 -12.12 -11.05
CA PRO A 291 -16.42 -11.09 -11.84
C PRO A 291 -14.92 -10.96 -11.53
N GLY A 292 -14.09 -10.79 -12.57
CA GLY A 292 -12.63 -10.59 -12.45
C GLY A 292 -11.80 -11.86 -12.59
N ASN A 293 -10.47 -11.72 -12.47
CA ASN A 293 -9.51 -12.83 -12.61
C ASN A 293 -8.51 -12.88 -11.43
N PHE A 294 -8.99 -12.59 -10.23
CA PHE A 294 -8.18 -12.47 -8.99
C PHE A 294 -7.50 -13.80 -8.58
N ALA A 295 -7.98 -14.92 -9.10
CA ALA A 295 -7.38 -16.25 -8.95
C ALA A 295 -6.11 -16.47 -9.80
N ALA A 296 -5.74 -15.52 -10.68
CA ALA A 296 -4.54 -15.62 -11.51
C ALA A 296 -3.25 -15.55 -10.69
N ASP A 297 -3.26 -14.80 -9.57
CA ASP A 297 -2.10 -14.63 -8.70
C ASP A 297 -1.85 -15.85 -7.81
N LEU A 298 -2.94 -16.45 -7.31
CA LEU A 298 -2.88 -17.63 -6.45
C LEU A 298 -4.16 -18.46 -6.62
N PRO A 299 -4.07 -19.80 -6.76
CA PRO A 299 -5.25 -20.64 -6.81
C PRO A 299 -6.15 -20.44 -5.57
N PRO A 300 -7.48 -20.34 -5.72
CA PRO A 300 -8.38 -19.99 -4.61
C PRO A 300 -8.30 -20.96 -3.43
N GLU A 301 -8.16 -22.27 -3.71
CA GLU A 301 -8.01 -23.28 -2.65
C GLU A 301 -6.71 -23.11 -1.85
N VAL A 302 -5.65 -22.62 -2.49
CA VAL A 302 -4.39 -22.33 -1.81
C VAL A 302 -4.56 -21.09 -0.94
N ALA A 303 -5.21 -20.03 -1.45
CA ALA A 303 -5.55 -18.85 -0.67
C ALA A 303 -6.42 -19.20 0.54
N PHE A 304 -7.48 -19.98 0.33
CA PHE A 304 -8.37 -20.49 1.38
C PHE A 304 -7.61 -21.28 2.44
N HIS A 305 -6.69 -22.16 2.03
CA HIS A 305 -5.89 -22.92 2.98
C HIS A 305 -5.03 -22.02 3.87
N TYR A 306 -4.40 -20.99 3.30
CA TYR A 306 -3.62 -20.02 4.09
C TYR A 306 -4.50 -19.24 5.07
N ALA A 307 -5.62 -18.70 4.60
CA ALA A 307 -6.54 -17.95 5.42
C ALA A 307 -7.19 -18.83 6.51
N SER A 308 -7.68 -20.01 6.18
CA SER A 308 -8.26 -20.94 7.16
C SER A 308 -7.28 -21.25 8.29
N ARG A 309 -6.01 -21.57 7.97
CA ARG A 309 -4.98 -21.80 9.00
C ARG A 309 -4.70 -20.57 9.85
N LEU A 310 -4.73 -19.39 9.26
CA LEU A 310 -4.59 -18.14 9.99
C LEU A 310 -5.76 -17.97 10.97
N TYR A 311 -7.00 -18.04 10.51
CA TYR A 311 -8.19 -17.86 11.33
C TYR A 311 -8.26 -18.91 12.46
N ASP A 312 -7.96 -20.18 12.17
CA ASP A 312 -7.88 -21.25 13.17
C ASP A 312 -6.88 -20.94 14.30
N SER A 313 -5.78 -20.22 13.99
CA SER A 313 -4.76 -19.86 14.98
C SER A 313 -5.24 -18.82 16.00
N PHE A 314 -6.29 -18.06 15.67
CA PHE A 314 -6.91 -17.05 16.55
C PHE A 314 -8.20 -17.54 17.23
N LYS A 315 -8.59 -18.81 17.01
CA LYS A 315 -9.62 -19.54 17.75
C LYS A 315 -10.93 -18.76 17.90
N ASP A 316 -11.30 -18.44 19.14
CA ASP A 316 -12.60 -17.93 19.56
C ASP A 316 -12.88 -16.49 19.11
N ARG A 317 -11.92 -15.82 18.48
CA ARG A 317 -12.02 -14.41 18.04
C ARG A 317 -12.00 -14.23 16.53
N ALA A 318 -11.89 -15.31 15.76
CA ALA A 318 -11.79 -15.24 14.31
C ALA A 318 -12.61 -16.36 13.66
N MET A 319 -13.40 -16.00 12.66
CA MET A 319 -14.18 -16.95 11.87
C MET A 319 -14.09 -16.60 10.39
N LEU A 320 -13.75 -17.58 9.56
CA LEU A 320 -13.70 -17.43 8.11
C LEU A 320 -14.93 -18.07 7.47
N LEU A 321 -15.70 -17.28 6.75
CA LEU A 321 -16.86 -17.71 5.98
C LEU A 321 -16.45 -17.85 4.51
N ARG A 322 -16.41 -19.11 4.04
CA ARG A 322 -16.29 -19.40 2.61
C ARG A 322 -17.64 -19.22 1.93
N ALA A 323 -18.01 -17.96 1.69
CA ALA A 323 -19.33 -17.57 1.19
C ALA A 323 -19.22 -16.28 0.37
N THR A 324 -20.20 -16.05 -0.51
CA THR A 324 -20.34 -14.74 -1.16
C THR A 324 -20.72 -13.67 -0.14
N SER A 325 -20.45 -12.40 -0.47
CA SER A 325 -20.79 -11.25 0.36
C SER A 325 -22.28 -11.22 0.75
N LEU A 326 -23.17 -11.48 -0.21
CA LEU A 326 -24.62 -11.56 0.02
C LEU A 326 -24.99 -12.70 0.98
N GLU A 327 -24.48 -13.91 0.77
CA GLU A 327 -24.78 -15.06 1.62
C GLU A 327 -24.33 -14.82 3.07
N ALA A 328 -23.11 -14.27 3.24
CA ALA A 328 -22.59 -13.94 4.56
C ALA A 328 -23.43 -12.86 5.25
N ALA A 329 -23.77 -11.77 4.54
CA ALA A 329 -24.62 -10.71 5.09
C ALA A 329 -25.99 -11.24 5.52
N LEU A 330 -26.64 -12.11 4.73
CA LEU A 330 -27.92 -12.72 5.07
C LEU A 330 -27.85 -13.64 6.29
N SER A 331 -26.68 -14.22 6.59
CA SER A 331 -26.48 -15.08 7.77
C SER A 331 -26.40 -14.30 9.09
N LEU A 332 -26.10 -13.00 9.01
CA LEU A 332 -25.86 -12.10 10.13
C LEU A 332 -27.10 -11.27 10.48
N PRO A 333 -27.37 -11.03 11.78
CA PRO A 333 -28.47 -10.18 12.20
C PRO A 333 -28.23 -8.71 11.84
N ASP A 334 -29.30 -7.99 11.54
CA ASP A 334 -29.24 -6.54 11.34
C ASP A 334 -28.78 -5.83 12.62
N LYS A 335 -28.20 -4.62 12.45
CA LYS A 335 -27.82 -3.74 13.56
C LYS A 335 -26.87 -4.38 14.60
N SER A 336 -25.98 -5.26 14.15
CA SER A 336 -25.08 -6.04 15.02
C SER A 336 -23.58 -5.76 14.84
N ILE A 337 -23.18 -5.22 13.69
CA ILE A 337 -21.77 -5.04 13.30
C ILE A 337 -21.27 -3.65 13.69
N ASP A 338 -20.04 -3.59 14.20
CA ASP A 338 -19.40 -2.36 14.66
C ASP A 338 -18.53 -1.70 13.60
N ALA A 339 -17.84 -2.52 12.80
CA ALA A 339 -17.06 -2.05 11.68
C ALA A 339 -17.07 -3.04 10.51
N ILE A 340 -16.95 -2.53 9.29
CA ILE A 340 -16.77 -3.34 8.09
C ILE A 340 -15.65 -2.79 7.21
N PHE A 341 -14.89 -3.70 6.61
CA PHE A 341 -13.90 -3.44 5.58
C PHE A 341 -14.33 -4.11 4.26
N ILE A 342 -14.46 -3.34 3.18
CA ILE A 342 -14.89 -3.82 1.85
C ILE A 342 -13.69 -3.79 0.88
N ASP A 343 -13.23 -4.96 0.47
CA ASP A 343 -12.10 -5.18 -0.46
C ASP A 343 -12.25 -6.52 -1.23
N GLY A 344 -13.48 -6.84 -1.63
CA GLY A 344 -13.80 -8.08 -2.34
C GLY A 344 -13.69 -7.95 -3.85
N CYS A 345 -14.77 -7.48 -4.47
CA CYS A 345 -14.87 -7.31 -5.92
C CYS A 345 -14.80 -5.82 -6.27
N HIS A 346 -13.90 -5.44 -7.17
CA HIS A 346 -13.65 -4.02 -7.52
C HIS A 346 -14.53 -3.47 -8.65
N TYR A 347 -15.57 -4.20 -9.05
CA TYR A 347 -16.57 -3.73 -10.01
C TYR A 347 -17.64 -2.88 -9.31
N TYR A 348 -18.14 -1.84 -9.98
CA TYR A 348 -19.18 -0.97 -9.42
C TYR A 348 -20.39 -1.73 -8.86
N ASP A 349 -20.95 -2.67 -9.64
CA ASP A 349 -22.15 -3.40 -9.24
C ASP A 349 -21.92 -4.28 -8.01
N CYS A 350 -20.72 -4.84 -7.85
CA CYS A 350 -20.34 -5.60 -6.67
C CYS A 350 -20.28 -4.72 -5.42
N VAL A 351 -19.51 -3.62 -5.46
CA VAL A 351 -19.33 -2.73 -4.31
C VAL A 351 -20.65 -2.08 -3.92
N LYS A 352 -21.49 -1.74 -4.91
CA LYS A 352 -22.85 -1.27 -4.66
C LYS A 352 -23.69 -2.33 -3.95
N ALA A 353 -23.67 -3.56 -4.43
CA ALA A 353 -24.39 -4.67 -3.77
C ALA A 353 -23.86 -4.90 -2.34
N ASP A 354 -22.55 -4.78 -2.10
CA ASP A 354 -21.96 -4.84 -0.77
C ASP A 354 -22.54 -3.74 0.14
N PHE A 355 -22.60 -2.49 -0.33
CA PHE A 355 -23.27 -1.43 0.44
C PHE A 355 -24.74 -1.73 0.73
N GLU A 356 -25.50 -2.23 -0.25
CA GLU A 356 -26.91 -2.55 -0.08
C GLU A 356 -27.15 -3.63 0.99
N VAL A 357 -26.30 -4.66 1.06
CA VAL A 357 -26.49 -5.79 1.98
C VAL A 357 -25.86 -5.57 3.34
N TRP A 358 -24.74 -4.83 3.44
CA TRP A 358 -24.00 -4.65 4.69
C TRP A 358 -24.41 -3.43 5.49
N MET A 359 -24.87 -2.35 4.86
CA MET A 359 -25.27 -1.14 5.59
C MET A 359 -26.40 -1.37 6.61
N PRO A 360 -27.41 -2.22 6.37
CA PRO A 360 -28.42 -2.59 7.37
C PRO A 360 -27.86 -3.40 8.55
N LYS A 361 -26.69 -4.04 8.38
CA LYS A 361 -26.04 -4.89 9.40
C LYS A 361 -25.29 -4.07 10.44
N LEU A 362 -24.92 -2.84 10.11
CA LEU A 362 -24.23 -1.93 11.02
C LEU A 362 -25.14 -1.45 12.15
N ARG A 363 -24.60 -1.32 13.36
CA ARG A 363 -25.32 -0.72 14.49
C ARG A 363 -25.84 0.67 14.15
N THR A 364 -27.04 0.98 14.65
CA THR A 364 -27.67 2.31 14.49
C THR A 364 -27.64 3.15 15.78
N ALA A 365 -27.51 2.49 16.94
CA ALA A 365 -27.48 3.12 18.26
C ALA A 365 -26.06 3.46 18.74
N GLU A 366 -25.04 3.11 17.96
CA GLU A 366 -23.65 3.38 18.28
C GLU A 366 -22.94 3.87 17.01
N GLU A 367 -21.84 4.59 17.19
CA GLU A 367 -20.99 5.02 16.09
C GLU A 367 -20.40 3.80 15.38
N THR A 368 -20.50 3.69 14.04
CA THR A 368 -19.93 2.58 13.27
C THR A 368 -18.93 3.05 12.24
N LEU A 369 -18.00 2.16 11.89
CA LEU A 369 -16.96 2.42 10.89
C LEU A 369 -17.24 1.62 9.61
N VAL A 370 -17.25 2.30 8.47
CA VAL A 370 -17.23 1.65 7.16
C VAL A 370 -15.95 2.07 6.46
N ALA A 371 -15.17 1.09 6.03
CA ALA A 371 -13.92 1.31 5.35
C ALA A 371 -13.78 0.37 4.16
N GLY A 372 -12.83 0.65 3.28
CA GLY A 372 -12.50 -0.22 2.17
C GLY A 372 -11.25 0.24 1.43
N HIS A 373 -10.88 -0.54 0.43
CA HIS A 373 -9.67 -0.30 -0.36
C HIS A 373 -10.01 0.15 -1.79
N ASP A 374 -8.97 0.26 -2.63
CA ASP A 374 -9.08 0.40 -4.08
C ASP A 374 -9.89 1.61 -4.56
N PHE A 375 -9.89 2.71 -3.80
CA PHE A 375 -10.51 3.97 -4.21
C PHE A 375 -9.58 4.78 -5.12
N SER A 376 -9.36 4.31 -6.34
CA SER A 376 -8.40 4.94 -7.28
C SER A 376 -8.95 4.94 -8.72
N PRO A 377 -8.35 5.69 -9.69
CA PRO A 377 -8.61 5.58 -11.11
C PRO A 377 -8.29 4.19 -11.67
N GLN A 378 -7.53 3.35 -10.96
CA GLN A 378 -7.38 1.95 -11.31
C GLN A 378 -8.67 1.15 -11.05
N TRP A 379 -9.59 1.67 -10.25
CA TRP A 379 -10.84 1.02 -9.87
C TRP A 379 -11.98 2.04 -9.82
N PRO A 380 -12.32 2.68 -10.95
CA PRO A 380 -13.30 3.75 -11.00
C PRO A 380 -14.70 3.30 -10.53
N GLY A 381 -15.01 2.01 -10.64
CA GLY A 381 -16.24 1.41 -10.12
C GLY A 381 -16.37 1.52 -8.59
N VAL A 382 -15.27 1.29 -7.85
CA VAL A 382 -15.22 1.48 -6.39
C VAL A 382 -15.48 2.94 -6.04
N VAL A 383 -14.78 3.87 -6.72
CA VAL A 383 -14.91 5.31 -6.50
C VAL A 383 -16.34 5.78 -6.72
N ARG A 384 -16.98 5.32 -7.80
CA ARG A 384 -18.37 5.62 -8.10
C ARG A 384 -19.33 5.06 -7.04
N ALA A 385 -19.16 3.80 -6.62
CA ALA A 385 -20.03 3.20 -5.62
C ALA A 385 -19.98 3.97 -4.30
N VAL A 386 -18.78 4.30 -3.82
CA VAL A 386 -18.57 5.13 -2.61
C VAL A 386 -19.15 6.53 -2.80
N HIS A 387 -18.94 7.17 -3.95
CA HIS A 387 -19.50 8.50 -4.26
C HIS A 387 -21.03 8.49 -4.19
N GLU A 388 -21.67 7.51 -4.81
CA GLU A 388 -23.12 7.41 -4.83
C GLU A 388 -23.71 7.06 -3.47
N GLN A 389 -22.99 6.28 -2.67
CA GLN A 389 -23.40 5.93 -1.31
C GLN A 389 -23.30 7.10 -0.33
N ARG A 390 -22.40 8.05 -0.61
CA ARG A 390 -22.08 9.18 0.28
C ARG A 390 -22.53 10.53 -0.27
N ARG A 391 -23.65 10.54 -0.99
CA ARG A 391 -24.28 11.76 -1.52
C ARG A 391 -24.65 12.76 -0.42
N ASN A 392 -25.03 13.97 -0.84
CA ASN A 392 -25.52 15.03 0.04
C ASN A 392 -24.46 15.50 1.04
N GLN A 393 -23.22 15.70 0.57
CA GLN A 393 -22.13 16.28 1.35
C GLN A 393 -21.70 15.46 2.56
N GLN A 394 -21.99 14.16 2.58
CA GLN A 394 -21.43 13.28 3.59
C GLN A 394 -19.91 13.17 3.40
N ILE A 395 -19.19 13.10 4.52
CA ILE A 395 -17.73 13.04 4.49
C ILE A 395 -17.29 11.62 4.08
N VAL A 396 -16.28 11.58 3.21
CA VAL A 396 -15.47 10.39 2.89
C VAL A 396 -14.02 10.77 3.09
N THR A 397 -13.35 10.08 4.00
CA THR A 397 -11.92 10.30 4.24
C THR A 397 -11.11 9.29 3.44
N ILE A 398 -10.00 9.76 2.88
CA ILE A 398 -9.11 9.00 2.00
C ILE A 398 -7.70 8.99 2.62
N SER A 399 -7.01 7.85 2.52
CA SER A 399 -5.61 7.69 2.94
C SER A 399 -4.71 7.20 1.79
N THR A 400 -3.45 6.98 2.11
CA THR A 400 -2.39 6.41 1.26
C THR A 400 -2.63 4.92 0.96
N ASP A 401 -1.73 4.31 0.17
CA ASP A 401 -1.72 2.88 -0.24
C ASP A 401 -2.88 2.52 -1.19
N TRP A 402 -2.66 2.65 -2.51
CA TRP A 402 -3.62 2.35 -3.60
C TRP A 402 -5.06 2.89 -3.39
N MET A 403 -5.13 3.90 -2.50
CA MET A 403 -6.23 4.67 -1.94
C MET A 403 -7.28 3.87 -1.19
N PHE A 404 -7.02 3.73 0.11
CA PHE A 404 -7.96 3.35 1.15
C PHE A 404 -8.96 4.49 1.48
N TRP A 405 -10.20 4.13 1.82
CA TRP A 405 -11.26 5.08 2.19
C TRP A 405 -12.02 4.63 3.43
N TRP A 406 -12.62 5.58 4.15
CA TRP A 406 -13.56 5.30 5.23
C TRP A 406 -14.53 6.43 5.47
N PHE A 407 -15.61 6.12 6.18
CA PHE A 407 -16.50 7.08 6.79
C PHE A 407 -17.12 6.49 8.05
N GLU A 408 -17.53 7.38 8.93
CA GLU A 408 -18.18 7.02 10.18
C GLU A 408 -19.66 7.37 10.11
N LYS A 409 -20.47 6.51 10.70
CA LYS A 409 -21.90 6.74 10.84
C LYS A 409 -22.19 7.03 12.30
N GLN A 410 -22.60 8.27 12.57
CA GLN A 410 -22.93 8.71 13.92
C GLN A 410 -24.31 8.17 14.33
N HIS A 411 -24.52 8.05 15.65
CA HIS A 411 -25.81 7.66 16.21
C HIS A 411 -26.95 8.51 15.63
N GLY A 412 -28.00 7.87 15.11
CA GLY A 412 -29.28 8.53 14.79
C GLY A 412 -29.35 9.31 13.48
N GLN A 413 -28.39 9.14 12.56
CA GLN A 413 -28.40 9.82 11.25
C GLN A 413 -29.53 9.36 10.29
N ASP A 414 -30.22 8.25 10.56
CA ASP A 414 -31.19 7.66 9.62
C ASP A 414 -32.69 7.86 9.99
N GLY A 415 -33.02 8.65 11.01
CA GLY A 415 -34.42 9.01 11.31
C GLY A 415 -35.38 7.86 11.69
N GLU A 416 -34.90 6.62 11.81
CA GLU A 416 -35.73 5.48 12.24
C GLU A 416 -35.94 5.44 13.76
N LYS A 417 -37.18 5.15 14.18
CA LYS A 417 -37.53 4.89 15.58
C LYS A 417 -36.86 3.60 16.08
N MET A 418 -36.34 3.64 17.31
CA MET A 418 -35.67 2.53 17.97
C MET A 418 -36.57 1.30 18.16
N PRO A 419 -36.12 0.10 17.74
CA PRO A 419 -36.46 -1.16 18.40
C PRO A 419 -35.45 -1.46 19.54
N GLU A 420 -35.85 -2.32 20.48
CA GLU A 420 -35.06 -2.73 21.66
C GLU A 420 -33.64 -3.23 21.33
N GLN A 421 -32.70 -2.91 22.23
CA GLN A 421 -31.30 -3.33 22.19
C GLN A 421 -31.17 -4.85 22.03
N THR A 422 -30.57 -5.30 20.93
CA THR A 422 -30.02 -6.65 20.80
C THR A 422 -28.57 -6.66 21.29
N ASP A 423 -28.31 -7.48 22.29
CA ASP A 423 -27.01 -7.65 22.96
C ASP A 423 -25.88 -8.04 22.00
N GLN A 424 -24.69 -7.45 22.19
CA GLN A 424 -23.49 -7.64 21.36
C GLN A 424 -23.05 -9.11 21.24
N HIS A 425 -23.17 -9.91 22.31
CA HIS A 425 -22.75 -11.32 22.31
C HIS A 425 -23.64 -12.24 21.45
N ASP A 426 -24.91 -11.89 21.28
CA ASP A 426 -25.88 -12.80 20.66
C ASP A 426 -25.63 -12.99 19.15
N ALA A 427 -25.09 -11.98 18.46
CA ALA A 427 -24.79 -12.07 17.02
C ALA A 427 -23.56 -12.93 16.72
N TRP A 428 -22.47 -12.75 17.48
CA TRP A 428 -21.26 -13.56 17.35
C TRP A 428 -21.57 -15.03 17.66
N ASP A 429 -22.21 -15.30 18.79
CA ASP A 429 -22.55 -16.67 19.23
C ASP A 429 -23.53 -17.37 18.27
N LYS A 430 -24.53 -16.64 17.74
CA LYS A 430 -25.46 -17.18 16.73
C LYS A 430 -24.80 -17.52 15.41
N THR A 431 -23.77 -16.80 15.03
CA THR A 431 -23.07 -17.06 13.77
C THR A 431 -22.09 -18.20 13.96
N ARG A 432 -21.33 -18.17 15.05
CA ARG A 432 -20.39 -19.22 15.45
C ARG A 432 -21.04 -20.59 15.65
N SER A 433 -22.31 -20.64 16.06
CA SER A 433 -23.04 -21.91 16.23
C SER A 433 -23.57 -22.52 14.93
N LYS A 434 -23.54 -21.78 13.81
CA LYS A 434 -24.01 -22.25 12.50
C LYS A 434 -22.88 -22.73 11.57
N VAL A 435 -21.64 -22.43 11.92
CA VAL A 435 -20.41 -22.79 11.21
C VAL A 435 -19.73 -23.90 11.98
#